data_AF-A0A9P5Q0E2-F1
#
_entry.id   AF-A0A9P5Q0E2-F1
#
_cell.length_a   1.000
_cell.length_b   1.000
_cell.length_c   1.000
_cell.angle_alpha   90.00
_cell.angle_beta   90.00
_cell.angle_gamma   90.00
#
_symmetry.space_group_name_H-M   'P 1'
#
loop_
_entity.id
_entity.type
_entity.pdbx_description
1 polymer ?
#
loop_
_entity_poly.entity_id
_entity_poly.type
_entity_poly.pdbx_seq_one_letter_code
_entity_poly.pdbx_strand_id
1 'polypeptide(L)'
;MLDKLRHLTCLQLTRIGWFEPCALPSVSFPRLVDFSLKGSINAIGDLLGSIHLPLLQKLSLGTFVVKENSEQGAKVGPALLELQKKSRFPLVSFSLTWMLEEHHNKAIRLDDFVQFLSSVITIEELYIHALPEGDTNTAGLMKSLCYDGHLPILPHLKVFVGTSLRDSRDAGCSHFVDFIQSRWWPTSQSQSSGLDNLECLDIQDCNLNGTTKRELEKCHSQGLCC
;
A
#
# COMPACT_ATOMS: atom_id res chain seq x y z
N MET A 1 7.14 15.98 -26.72
CA MET A 1 8.11 16.45 -25.70
C MET A 1 8.41 15.38 -24.65
N LEU A 2 7.40 14.62 -24.18
CA LEU A 2 7.59 13.50 -23.22
C LEU A 2 8.35 12.29 -23.81
N ASP A 3 8.34 12.08 -25.13
CA ASP A 3 9.16 11.01 -25.76
C ASP A 3 10.66 11.12 -25.51
N LYS A 4 11.16 12.32 -25.18
CA LYS A 4 12.57 12.53 -24.82
C LYS A 4 12.93 11.92 -23.47
N LEU A 5 11.94 11.50 -22.67
CA LEU A 5 12.10 10.97 -21.33
C LEU A 5 12.04 9.43 -21.26
N ARG A 6 12.06 8.73 -22.41
CA ARG A 6 11.98 7.25 -22.48
C ARG A 6 13.15 6.52 -21.78
N HIS A 7 14.24 7.23 -21.51
CA HIS A 7 15.41 6.70 -20.82
C HIS A 7 15.35 6.82 -19.30
N LEU A 8 14.34 7.51 -18.75
CA LEU A 8 14.20 7.67 -17.31
C LEU A 8 14.00 6.30 -16.65
N THR A 9 14.81 6.05 -15.62
CA THR A 9 14.69 4.90 -14.72
C THR A 9 14.01 5.26 -13.41
N CYS A 10 14.07 6.53 -13.02
CA CYS A 10 13.43 7.08 -11.85
C CYS A 10 12.70 8.38 -12.22
N LEU A 11 11.49 8.57 -11.69
CA LEU A 11 10.70 9.78 -11.86
C LEU A 11 9.96 10.08 -10.56
N GLN A 12 10.15 11.29 -10.06
CA GLN A 12 9.47 11.77 -8.87
C GLN A 12 8.73 13.06 -9.21
N LEU A 13 7.42 13.05 -8.99
CA LEU A 13 6.54 14.19 -9.20
C LEU A 13 5.89 14.54 -7.88
N THR A 14 6.14 15.75 -7.39
CA THR A 14 5.58 16.23 -6.12
C THR A 14 4.76 17.49 -6.35
N ARG A 15 3.75 17.68 -5.50
CA ARG A 15 2.84 18.84 -5.53
C ARG A 15 2.12 19.01 -6.86
N ILE A 16 1.84 17.91 -7.56
CA ILE A 16 0.99 17.95 -8.75
C ILE A 16 -0.46 18.20 -8.33
N GLY A 17 -1.16 19.08 -9.02
CA GLY A 17 -2.50 19.44 -8.61
C GLY A 17 -3.28 20.08 -9.73
N TRP A 18 -4.38 19.44 -10.08
CA TRP A 18 -5.52 20.07 -10.71
C TRP A 18 -6.78 19.62 -9.98
N PHE A 19 -7.77 20.51 -9.94
CA PHE A 19 -9.02 20.30 -9.21
C PHE A 19 -10.05 19.55 -10.04
N GLU A 20 -9.98 19.63 -11.38
CA GLU A 20 -10.93 19.02 -12.29
C GLU A 20 -10.29 17.88 -13.09
N PRO A 21 -11.00 16.77 -13.35
CA PRO A 21 -10.48 15.68 -14.16
C PRO A 21 -9.96 16.17 -15.51
N CYS A 22 -8.74 15.78 -15.85
CA CYS A 22 -8.07 16.15 -17.08
C CYS A 22 -7.80 14.90 -17.91
N ALA A 23 -8.27 14.88 -19.15
CA ALA A 23 -7.89 13.84 -20.10
C ALA A 23 -6.44 14.06 -20.53
N LEU A 24 -5.53 13.26 -19.98
CA LEU A 24 -4.13 13.29 -20.36
C LEU A 24 -3.86 12.39 -21.57
N PRO A 25 -2.97 12.79 -22.49
CA PRO A 25 -2.53 11.91 -23.56
C PRO A 25 -1.83 10.69 -22.98
N SER A 26 -1.95 9.54 -23.65
CA SER A 26 -1.26 8.35 -23.19
C SER A 26 0.26 8.48 -23.38
N VAL A 27 1.03 8.12 -22.36
CA VAL A 27 2.49 8.25 -22.33
C VAL A 27 3.11 6.96 -21.83
N SER A 28 4.21 6.53 -22.44
CA SER A 28 4.93 5.33 -22.01
C SER A 28 6.33 5.68 -21.51
N PHE A 29 6.70 5.10 -20.36
CA PHE A 29 8.06 5.14 -19.83
C PHE A 29 8.60 3.71 -19.74
N PRO A 30 9.17 3.18 -20.85
CA PRO A 30 9.49 1.76 -20.96
C PRO A 30 10.66 1.31 -20.07
N ARG A 31 11.42 2.24 -19.51
CA ARG A 31 12.58 1.97 -18.65
C ARG A 31 12.38 2.40 -17.20
N LEU A 32 11.22 2.93 -16.86
CA LEU A 32 10.97 3.45 -15.52
C LEU A 32 10.81 2.30 -14.54
N VAL A 33 11.67 2.28 -13.52
CA VAL A 33 11.73 1.26 -12.47
C VAL A 33 11.19 1.83 -11.16
N ASP A 34 11.43 3.12 -10.90
CA ASP A 34 11.01 3.82 -9.69
C ASP A 34 10.12 5.01 -10.06
N PHE A 35 8.89 5.00 -9.54
CA PHE A 35 7.94 6.08 -9.75
C PHE A 35 7.35 6.55 -8.42
N SER A 36 7.51 7.84 -8.13
CA SER A 36 6.87 8.49 -6.99
C SER A 36 5.97 9.62 -7.45
N LEU A 37 4.75 9.64 -6.91
CA LEU A 37 3.71 10.60 -7.26
C LEU A 37 3.04 11.13 -6.01
N LYS A 38 3.22 12.42 -5.72
CA LYS A 38 2.58 13.12 -4.62
C LYS A 38 1.73 14.28 -5.11
N GLY A 39 0.42 14.24 -4.87
CA GLY A 39 -0.53 15.06 -5.62
C GLY A 39 -1.93 15.26 -5.04
N SER A 40 -2.78 15.99 -5.76
CA SER A 40 -4.24 15.92 -5.58
C SER A 40 -4.76 14.58 -6.11
N ILE A 41 -5.90 14.10 -5.57
CA ILE A 41 -6.49 12.80 -5.94
C ILE A 41 -6.78 12.74 -7.45
N ASN A 42 -7.35 13.81 -8.01
CA ASN A 42 -7.62 13.91 -9.44
C ASN A 42 -6.33 13.83 -10.27
N ALA A 43 -5.29 14.58 -9.88
CA ALA A 43 -4.05 14.59 -10.64
C ALA A 43 -3.33 13.23 -10.62
N ILE A 44 -3.36 12.54 -9.49
CA ILE A 44 -2.84 11.18 -9.35
C ILE A 44 -3.64 10.22 -10.24
N GLY A 45 -4.97 10.21 -10.13
CA GLY A 45 -5.83 9.31 -10.89
C GLY A 45 -5.67 9.46 -12.40
N ASP A 46 -5.67 10.70 -12.90
CA ASP A 46 -5.53 10.99 -14.33
C ASP A 46 -4.15 10.59 -14.87
N LEU A 47 -3.07 10.81 -14.09
CA LEU A 47 -1.73 10.38 -14.47
C LEU A 47 -1.62 8.86 -14.51
N LEU A 48 -2.07 8.15 -13.48
CA LEU A 48 -2.03 6.69 -13.45
C LEU A 48 -2.86 6.10 -14.60
N GLY A 49 -3.99 6.73 -14.94
CA GLY A 49 -4.84 6.30 -16.06
C GLY A 49 -4.22 6.47 -17.45
N SER A 50 -3.28 7.41 -17.60
CA SER A 50 -2.67 7.77 -18.90
C SER A 50 -1.28 7.15 -19.14
N ILE A 51 -0.59 6.72 -18.09
CA ILE A 51 0.78 6.19 -18.20
C ILE A 51 0.85 4.67 -18.42
N HIS A 52 1.91 4.22 -19.08
CA HIS A 52 2.27 2.81 -19.24
C HIS A 52 3.71 2.57 -18.77
N LEU A 53 3.88 1.70 -17.76
CA LEU A 53 5.11 1.51 -16.98
C LEU A 53 5.50 0.02 -16.88
N PRO A 54 5.98 -0.63 -17.95
CA PRO A 54 6.14 -2.08 -17.99
C PRO A 54 7.25 -2.64 -17.09
N LEU A 55 8.23 -1.82 -16.67
CA LEU A 55 9.36 -2.24 -15.84
C LEU A 55 9.30 -1.71 -14.40
N LEU A 56 8.15 -1.21 -13.98
CA LEU A 56 7.99 -0.60 -12.66
C LEU A 56 8.22 -1.62 -11.54
N GLN A 57 9.14 -1.33 -10.64
CA GLN A 57 9.42 -2.16 -9.46
C GLN A 57 9.10 -1.43 -8.16
N LYS A 58 9.17 -0.10 -8.15
CA LYS A 58 8.88 0.72 -6.97
C LYS A 58 7.84 1.77 -7.30
N LEU A 59 6.75 1.77 -6.53
CA LEU A 59 5.67 2.73 -6.67
C LEU A 59 5.41 3.38 -5.32
N SER A 60 5.50 4.70 -5.26
CA SER A 60 5.13 5.48 -4.08
C SER A 60 4.06 6.49 -4.47
N LEU A 61 2.89 6.39 -3.84
CA LEU A 61 1.81 7.33 -4.04
C LEU A 61 1.51 8.06 -2.73
N GLY A 62 1.23 9.35 -2.83
CA GLY A 62 0.77 10.11 -1.68
C GLY A 62 -0.15 11.24 -2.07
N THR A 63 -1.12 11.55 -1.21
CA THR A 63 -1.90 12.77 -1.37
C THR A 63 -1.34 13.88 -0.49
N PHE A 64 -1.78 15.11 -0.73
CA PHE A 64 -1.74 16.15 0.29
C PHE A 64 -3.17 16.42 0.74
N VAL A 65 -3.34 16.69 2.04
CA VAL A 65 -4.63 17.05 2.62
C VAL A 65 -5.05 18.41 2.04
N VAL A 66 -5.99 18.40 1.11
CA VAL A 66 -6.67 19.63 0.69
C VAL A 66 -7.88 19.79 1.59
N LYS A 67 -7.94 20.88 2.36
CA LYS A 67 -9.08 21.19 3.26
C LYS A 67 -10.37 21.56 2.50
N GLU A 68 -10.48 21.24 1.22
CA GLU A 68 -11.58 21.71 0.38
C GLU A 68 -12.73 20.70 0.34
N ASN A 69 -13.94 21.24 0.50
CA ASN A 69 -15.23 20.57 0.58
C ASN A 69 -15.66 19.79 -0.70
N SER A 70 -14.73 19.47 -1.59
CA SER A 70 -15.03 18.66 -2.76
C SER A 70 -14.93 17.19 -2.40
N GLU A 71 -16.03 16.44 -2.47
CA GLU A 71 -16.02 14.98 -2.51
C GLU A 71 -15.24 14.51 -3.74
N GLN A 72 -13.91 14.47 -3.64
CA GLN A 72 -13.07 13.86 -4.66
C GLN A 72 -13.24 12.35 -4.48
N GLY A 73 -14.15 11.76 -5.26
CA GLY A 73 -14.38 10.32 -5.22
C GLY A 73 -13.09 9.51 -5.37
N ALA A 74 -13.13 8.25 -4.95
CA ALA A 74 -11.98 7.34 -4.93
C ALA A 74 -11.50 6.94 -6.34
N LYS A 75 -10.83 7.87 -7.02
CA LYS A 75 -10.39 7.72 -8.42
C LYS A 75 -9.06 7.00 -8.57
N VAL A 76 -8.23 7.00 -7.53
CA VAL A 76 -6.89 6.42 -7.61
C VAL A 76 -6.97 4.89 -7.63
N GLY A 77 -7.89 4.28 -6.90
CA GLY A 77 -8.09 2.82 -6.88
C GLY A 77 -8.33 2.22 -8.28
N PRO A 78 -9.38 2.66 -9.00
CA PRO A 78 -9.62 2.20 -10.37
C PRO A 78 -8.45 2.50 -11.32
N ALA A 79 -7.80 3.66 -11.18
CA ALA A 79 -6.65 4.01 -12.02
C ALA A 79 -5.44 3.11 -11.77
N LEU A 80 -5.19 2.70 -10.52
CA LEU A 80 -4.16 1.72 -10.17
C LEU A 80 -4.43 0.35 -10.80
N LEU A 81 -5.68 -0.13 -10.74
CA LEU A 81 -6.08 -1.39 -11.37
C LEU A 81 -5.88 -1.33 -12.89
N GLU A 82 -6.26 -0.23 -13.53
CA GLU A 82 -6.04 -0.03 -14.97
C GLU A 82 -4.55 0.05 -15.32
N LEU A 83 -3.75 0.76 -14.51
CA LEU A 83 -2.30 0.82 -14.69
C LEU A 83 -1.68 -0.58 -14.65
N GLN A 84 -2.10 -1.42 -13.69
CA GLN A 84 -1.62 -2.79 -13.57
C GLN A 84 -2.05 -3.66 -14.75
N LYS A 85 -3.31 -3.57 -15.19
CA LYS A 85 -3.81 -4.32 -16.36
C LYS A 85 -3.03 -3.97 -17.64
N LYS A 86 -2.77 -2.67 -17.84
CA LYS A 86 -2.07 -2.15 -19.02
C LYS A 86 -0.58 -2.49 -19.00
N SER A 87 0.05 -2.39 -17.83
CA SER A 87 1.51 -2.41 -17.71
C SER A 87 2.10 -3.74 -17.26
N ARG A 88 1.34 -4.55 -16.49
CA ARG A 88 1.74 -5.89 -16.01
C ARG A 88 3.15 -5.90 -15.40
N PHE A 89 3.46 -4.89 -14.58
CA PHE A 89 4.80 -4.73 -14.04
C PHE A 89 5.03 -5.63 -12.81
N PRO A 90 6.28 -6.05 -12.56
CA PRO A 90 6.65 -6.84 -11.39
C PRO A 90 6.96 -5.91 -10.21
N LEU A 91 5.93 -5.34 -9.57
CA LEU A 91 6.14 -4.44 -8.44
C LEU A 91 6.73 -5.20 -7.26
N VAL A 92 7.83 -4.70 -6.72
CA VAL A 92 8.52 -5.25 -5.53
C VAL A 92 8.20 -4.42 -4.30
N SER A 93 8.12 -3.09 -4.45
CA SER A 93 7.93 -2.16 -3.34
C SER A 93 6.76 -1.22 -3.62
N PHE A 94 5.81 -1.16 -2.67
CA PHE A 94 4.64 -0.31 -2.78
C PHE A 94 4.42 0.53 -1.53
N SER A 95 4.26 1.83 -1.71
CA SER A 95 4.03 2.78 -0.63
C SER A 95 2.81 3.65 -0.89
N LEU A 96 1.93 3.76 0.12
CA LEU A 96 0.80 4.68 0.13
C LEU A 96 0.92 5.65 1.30
N THR A 97 0.73 6.93 1.03
CA THR A 97 0.69 8.00 2.03
C THR A 97 -0.61 8.78 1.96
N TRP A 98 -1.44 8.67 2.98
CA TRP A 98 -2.71 9.39 3.12
C TRP A 98 -3.68 9.12 1.96
N MET A 99 -3.94 7.84 1.68
CA MET A 99 -4.79 7.42 0.56
C MET A 99 -5.91 6.45 0.93
N LEU A 100 -5.93 5.93 2.16
CA LEU A 100 -6.83 4.88 2.63
C LEU A 100 -7.83 5.35 3.70
N GLU A 101 -7.80 6.64 4.03
CA GLU A 101 -8.67 7.26 5.01
C GLU A 101 -10.14 7.21 4.60
N GLU A 102 -11.01 6.89 5.55
CA GLU A 102 -12.45 6.93 5.37
C GLU A 102 -12.99 8.37 5.47
N HIS A 103 -14.16 8.59 4.87
CA HIS A 103 -14.91 9.85 4.84
C HIS A 103 -14.29 10.97 4.00
N HIS A 104 -13.28 11.70 4.50
CA HIS A 104 -13.01 13.06 4.00
C HIS A 104 -11.89 13.19 2.96
N ASN A 105 -11.15 12.14 2.64
CA ASN A 105 -10.08 12.17 1.62
C ASN A 105 -9.81 10.79 1.01
N LYS A 106 -10.88 10.00 0.79
CA LYS A 106 -10.75 8.61 0.34
C LYS A 106 -10.29 8.55 -1.11
N ALA A 107 -8.98 8.53 -1.33
CA ALA A 107 -8.38 8.43 -2.66
C ALA A 107 -8.54 7.03 -3.26
N ILE A 108 -8.45 6.01 -2.41
CA ILE A 108 -8.53 4.59 -2.78
C ILE A 108 -9.54 3.90 -1.87
N ARG A 109 -10.45 3.09 -2.44
CA ARG A 109 -11.29 2.19 -1.64
C ARG A 109 -10.50 0.97 -1.21
N LEU A 110 -10.78 0.45 -0.01
CA LEU A 110 -10.12 -0.75 0.49
C LEU A 110 -10.28 -1.92 -0.50
N ASP A 111 -11.46 -2.12 -1.08
CA ASP A 111 -11.71 -3.18 -2.06
C ASP A 111 -10.83 -3.04 -3.32
N ASP A 112 -10.70 -1.82 -3.86
CA ASP A 112 -9.83 -1.56 -5.02
C ASP A 112 -8.36 -1.81 -4.67
N PHE A 113 -7.95 -1.41 -3.47
CA PHE A 113 -6.60 -1.63 -2.95
C PHE A 113 -6.29 -3.12 -2.79
N VAL A 114 -7.19 -3.88 -2.15
CA VAL A 114 -7.07 -5.33 -1.95
C VAL A 114 -7.05 -6.05 -3.30
N GLN A 115 -7.89 -5.64 -4.25
CA GLN A 115 -7.89 -6.18 -5.61
C GLN A 115 -6.56 -5.89 -6.32
N PHE A 116 -6.00 -4.70 -6.15
CA PHE A 116 -4.69 -4.35 -6.69
C PHE A 116 -3.60 -5.24 -6.11
N LEU A 117 -3.50 -5.35 -4.78
CA LEU A 117 -2.53 -6.23 -4.12
C LEU A 117 -2.65 -7.69 -4.58
N SER A 118 -3.88 -8.19 -4.72
CA SER A 118 -4.12 -9.56 -5.23
C SER A 118 -3.62 -9.77 -6.66
N SER A 119 -3.54 -8.71 -7.46
CA SER A 119 -3.06 -8.75 -8.85
C SER A 119 -1.55 -8.56 -9.01
N VAL A 120 -0.85 -8.23 -7.92
CA VAL A 120 0.59 -7.93 -7.89
C VAL A 120 1.26 -8.78 -6.83
N ILE A 121 1.34 -10.09 -7.08
CA ILE A 121 1.85 -11.06 -6.12
C ILE A 121 3.34 -10.89 -5.77
N THR A 122 4.09 -10.11 -6.56
CA THR A 122 5.53 -9.90 -6.44
C THR A 122 5.94 -8.88 -5.38
N ILE A 123 4.99 -8.22 -4.71
CA ILE A 123 5.31 -7.21 -3.70
C ILE A 123 5.96 -7.90 -2.49
N GLU A 124 7.18 -7.47 -2.17
CA GLU A 124 7.95 -7.89 -1.00
C GLU A 124 7.91 -6.84 0.12
N GLU A 125 7.70 -5.57 -0.23
CA GLU A 125 7.70 -4.45 0.71
C GLU A 125 6.41 -3.62 0.58
N LEU A 126 5.67 -3.48 1.68
CA LEU A 126 4.45 -2.69 1.74
C LEU A 126 4.54 -1.62 2.84
N TYR A 127 4.35 -0.36 2.44
CA TYR A 127 4.38 0.79 3.35
C TYR A 127 3.03 1.51 3.33
N ILE A 128 2.38 1.63 4.48
CA ILE A 128 1.09 2.30 4.64
C ILE A 128 1.23 3.41 5.69
N HIS A 129 1.16 4.65 5.23
CA HIS A 129 1.23 5.83 6.10
C HIS A 129 -0.14 6.50 6.16
N ALA A 130 -0.86 6.31 7.26
CA ALA A 130 -2.13 6.98 7.51
C ALA A 130 -1.92 8.36 8.14
N LEU A 131 -2.95 9.20 8.11
CA LEU A 131 -3.00 10.41 8.94
C LEU A 131 -3.18 10.01 10.43
N PRO A 132 -2.48 10.67 11.38
CA PRO A 132 -2.65 10.40 12.83
C PRO A 132 -4.11 10.48 13.31
N GLU A 133 -4.83 11.46 12.79
CA GLU A 133 -6.25 11.70 13.09
C GLU A 133 -7.20 11.01 12.10
N GLY A 134 -6.66 10.39 11.05
CA GLY A 134 -7.43 9.73 10.00
C GLY A 134 -8.16 8.48 10.48
N ASP A 135 -9.23 8.13 9.77
CA ASP A 135 -10.01 6.93 10.03
C ASP A 135 -9.71 5.88 8.97
N THR A 136 -8.52 5.27 9.03
CA THR A 136 -8.20 4.16 8.13
C THR A 136 -8.82 2.88 8.68
N ASN A 137 -9.53 2.13 7.84
CA ASN A 137 -10.09 0.81 8.19
C ASN A 137 -8.99 -0.25 8.36
N THR A 138 -8.25 -0.11 9.47
CA THR A 138 -7.10 -0.96 9.83
C THR A 138 -7.55 -2.40 10.02
N ALA A 139 -8.73 -2.62 10.60
CA ALA A 139 -9.32 -3.95 10.77
C ALA A 139 -9.48 -4.69 9.45
N GLY A 140 -10.12 -4.04 8.47
CA GLY A 140 -10.32 -4.60 7.13
C GLY A 140 -8.99 -4.81 6.39
N LEU A 141 -8.05 -3.86 6.52
CA LEU A 141 -6.72 -3.97 5.94
C LEU A 141 -5.95 -5.17 6.49
N MET A 142 -5.80 -5.28 7.81
CA MET A 142 -5.08 -6.39 8.44
C MET A 142 -5.74 -7.72 8.10
N LYS A 143 -7.07 -7.80 8.19
CA LYS A 143 -7.83 -9.01 7.82
C LYS A 143 -7.56 -9.45 6.37
N SER A 144 -7.42 -8.50 5.45
CA SER A 144 -7.14 -8.82 4.04
C SER A 144 -5.69 -9.27 3.81
N LEU A 145 -4.75 -8.83 4.66
CA LEU A 145 -3.35 -9.22 4.59
C LEU A 145 -3.06 -10.52 5.37
N CYS A 146 -3.92 -10.89 6.32
CA CYS A 146 -3.84 -12.18 7.03
C CYS A 146 -3.89 -13.35 6.06
N TYR A 147 -3.15 -14.42 6.38
CA TYR A 147 -3.31 -15.70 5.71
C TYR A 147 -4.30 -16.58 6.49
N ASP A 148 -5.39 -16.98 5.83
CA ASP A 148 -6.46 -17.82 6.41
C ASP A 148 -6.55 -19.23 5.79
N GLY A 149 -5.58 -19.62 4.96
CA GLY A 149 -5.58 -20.90 4.26
C GLY A 149 -6.12 -20.86 2.82
N HIS A 150 -6.63 -19.71 2.35
CA HIS A 150 -6.99 -19.49 0.95
C HIS A 150 -5.84 -18.87 0.14
N LEU A 151 -6.09 -18.51 -1.13
CA LEU A 151 -5.11 -17.84 -2.00
C LEU A 151 -4.56 -16.59 -1.29
N PRO A 152 -3.28 -16.56 -0.88
CA PRO A 152 -2.75 -15.48 -0.09
C PRO A 152 -2.58 -14.21 -0.92
N ILE A 153 -2.99 -13.08 -0.36
CA ILE A 153 -2.67 -11.75 -0.89
C ILE A 153 -1.21 -11.45 -0.53
N LEU A 154 -0.37 -11.10 -1.51
CA LEU A 154 1.08 -10.87 -1.29
C LEU A 154 1.79 -12.08 -0.63
N PRO A 155 1.92 -13.21 -1.34
CA PRO A 155 2.63 -14.38 -0.81
C PRO A 155 4.09 -14.12 -0.47
N HIS A 156 4.71 -13.10 -1.09
CA HIS A 156 6.12 -12.77 -0.96
C HIS A 156 6.41 -11.59 -0.02
N LEU A 157 5.41 -11.14 0.75
CA LEU A 157 5.57 -9.99 1.65
C LEU A 157 6.56 -10.31 2.78
N LYS A 158 7.70 -9.60 2.80
CA LYS A 158 8.75 -9.70 3.82
C LYS A 158 8.79 -8.49 4.74
N VAL A 159 8.44 -7.31 4.22
CA VAL A 159 8.49 -6.05 4.97
C VAL A 159 7.12 -5.40 4.98
N PHE A 160 6.60 -5.16 6.18
CA PHE A 160 5.40 -4.34 6.38
C PHE A 160 5.72 -3.17 7.29
N VAL A 161 5.43 -1.96 6.82
CA VAL A 161 5.53 -0.73 7.62
C VAL A 161 4.17 -0.06 7.68
N GLY A 162 3.65 0.11 8.90
CA GLY A 162 2.39 0.81 9.16
C GLY A 162 2.61 2.02 10.05
N THR A 163 2.25 3.22 9.56
CA THR A 163 2.31 4.45 10.37
C THR A 163 0.89 4.95 10.66
N SER A 164 0.63 5.34 11.92
CA SER A 164 -0.65 5.94 12.36
C SER A 164 -1.89 5.05 12.13
N LEU A 165 -1.71 3.73 12.09
CA LEU A 165 -2.81 2.77 12.06
C LEU A 165 -3.39 2.56 13.46
N ARG A 166 -4.63 2.09 13.55
CA ARG A 166 -5.36 1.94 14.81
C ARG A 166 -5.73 0.49 15.05
N ASP A 167 -5.38 -0.03 16.22
CA ASP A 167 -5.82 -1.35 16.64
C ASP A 167 -7.25 -1.31 17.19
N SER A 168 -7.81 -2.48 17.48
CA SER A 168 -9.09 -2.58 18.16
C SER A 168 -9.02 -1.98 19.57
N ARG A 169 -10.08 -1.27 19.95
CA ARG A 169 -10.26 -0.78 21.33
C ARG A 169 -10.64 -1.89 22.30
N ASP A 170 -11.10 -3.03 21.79
CA ASP A 170 -11.38 -4.22 22.60
C ASP A 170 -10.05 -4.90 22.98
N ALA A 171 -9.83 -5.13 24.27
CA ALA A 171 -8.62 -5.77 24.77
C ALA A 171 -8.50 -7.25 24.35
N GLY A 172 -9.62 -7.90 24.03
CA GLY A 172 -9.68 -9.30 23.60
C GLY A 172 -9.54 -9.51 22.09
N CYS A 173 -9.53 -8.45 21.29
CA CYS A 173 -9.44 -8.52 19.83
C CYS A 173 -8.25 -7.68 19.38
N SER A 174 -7.40 -8.21 18.50
CA SER A 174 -6.35 -7.41 17.88
C SER A 174 -6.28 -7.73 16.40
N HIS A 175 -6.38 -6.68 15.58
CA HIS A 175 -6.27 -6.82 14.14
C HIS A 175 -4.84 -7.13 13.71
N PHE A 176 -3.85 -6.65 14.48
CA PHE A 176 -2.44 -6.88 14.21
C PHE A 176 -1.99 -8.27 14.64
N VAL A 177 -2.50 -8.81 15.75
CA VAL A 177 -2.08 -10.13 16.26
C VAL A 177 -2.41 -11.22 15.26
N ASP A 178 -3.63 -11.22 14.69
CA ASP A 178 -4.01 -12.21 13.67
C ASP A 178 -3.11 -12.12 12.45
N PHE A 179 -2.77 -10.89 12.02
CA PHE A 179 -1.86 -10.66 10.91
C PHE A 179 -0.46 -11.20 11.20
N ILE A 180 0.12 -10.82 12.35
CA ILE A 180 1.44 -11.25 12.81
C ILE A 180 1.50 -12.77 12.86
N GLN A 181 0.56 -13.42 13.54
CA GLN A 181 0.56 -14.87 13.72
C GLN A 181 0.37 -15.64 12.40
N SER A 182 -0.30 -15.03 11.41
CA SER A 182 -0.48 -15.65 10.09
C SER A 182 0.72 -15.50 9.16
N ARG A 183 1.60 -14.51 9.40
CA ARG A 183 2.70 -14.14 8.50
C ARG A 183 4.08 -14.31 9.11
N TRP A 184 4.14 -14.52 10.40
CA TRP A 184 5.38 -14.65 11.13
C TRP A 184 5.41 -15.96 11.91
N TRP A 185 6.44 -16.75 11.66
CA TRP A 185 6.79 -17.93 12.46
C TRP A 185 8.30 -17.99 12.71
N PRO A 186 8.74 -18.60 13.83
CA PRO A 186 10.15 -18.87 14.07
C PRO A 186 10.72 -19.78 12.97
N THR A 187 11.97 -19.54 12.58
CA THR A 187 12.69 -20.26 11.50
C THR A 187 12.76 -21.78 11.67
N SER A 188 12.40 -22.30 12.84
CA SER A 188 12.38 -23.72 13.19
C SER A 188 11.08 -24.45 12.83
N GLN A 189 10.02 -23.76 12.38
CA GLN A 189 8.78 -24.39 11.92
C GLN A 189 8.76 -24.52 10.38
N SER A 190 8.55 -25.74 9.89
CA SER A 190 8.44 -26.06 8.47
C SER A 190 7.13 -25.49 7.88
N GLN A 191 7.30 -24.73 6.79
CA GLN A 191 6.34 -23.91 6.04
C GLN A 191 5.07 -24.61 5.54
N SER A 192 4.00 -23.81 5.41
CA SER A 192 3.01 -23.93 4.36
C SER A 192 3.66 -23.61 3.01
N SER A 193 3.54 -24.49 2.02
CA SER A 193 4.19 -24.33 0.71
C SER A 193 3.73 -23.04 0.00
N GLY A 194 4.68 -22.14 -0.32
CA GLY A 194 4.45 -21.00 -1.22
C GLY A 194 4.25 -19.62 -0.55
N LEU A 195 4.55 -19.48 0.73
CA LEU A 195 4.51 -18.20 1.46
C LEU A 195 5.87 -17.85 2.04
N ASP A 196 6.32 -16.62 1.80
CA ASP A 196 7.48 -16.06 2.49
C ASP A 196 7.09 -15.60 3.90
N ASN A 197 8.05 -15.72 4.82
CA ASN A 197 7.90 -15.28 6.20
C ASN A 197 8.12 -13.77 6.29
N LEU A 198 7.39 -13.11 7.18
CA LEU A 198 7.64 -11.70 7.46
C LEU A 198 9.02 -11.54 8.14
N GLU A 199 9.86 -10.69 7.59
CA GLU A 199 11.21 -10.42 8.09
C GLU A 199 11.26 -9.13 8.91
N CYS A 200 10.45 -8.13 8.54
CA CYS A 200 10.37 -6.84 9.21
C CYS A 200 8.93 -6.36 9.36
N LEU A 201 8.59 -5.94 10.58
CA LEU A 201 7.31 -5.36 10.95
C LEU A 201 7.53 -4.07 11.73
N ASP A 202 7.43 -2.93 11.05
CA ASP A 202 7.60 -1.62 11.70
C ASP A 202 6.24 -0.94 11.85
N ILE A 203 5.83 -0.70 13.09
CA ILE A 203 4.55 -0.09 13.42
C ILE A 203 4.79 1.21 14.20
N GLN A 204 4.70 2.34 13.49
CA GLN A 204 5.03 3.67 14.02
C GLN A 204 3.77 4.48 14.35
N ASP A 205 3.79 5.23 15.45
CA ASP A 205 2.70 6.12 15.87
C ASP A 205 1.30 5.45 15.89
N CYS A 206 1.26 4.13 16.10
CA CYS A 206 0.01 3.39 16.10
C CYS A 206 -0.55 3.28 17.52
N ASN A 207 -1.89 3.34 17.63
CA ASN A 207 -2.57 3.12 18.89
C ASN A 207 -2.75 1.61 19.11
N LEU A 208 -1.70 0.95 19.60
CA LEU A 208 -1.66 -0.49 19.86
C LEU A 208 -2.25 -0.84 21.22
N ASN A 209 -3.09 -1.88 21.27
CA ASN A 209 -3.58 -2.41 22.54
C ASN A 209 -2.50 -3.25 23.25
N GLY A 210 -2.74 -3.58 24.53
CA GLY A 210 -1.77 -4.32 25.35
C GLY A 210 -1.52 -5.76 24.89
N THR A 211 -2.43 -6.36 24.12
CA THR A 211 -2.26 -7.70 23.56
C THR A 211 -1.28 -7.66 22.38
N THR A 212 -1.45 -6.71 21.46
CA THR A 212 -0.54 -6.50 20.32
C THR A 212 0.88 -6.19 20.78
N LYS A 213 1.04 -5.32 21.77
CA LYS A 213 2.37 -5.00 22.32
C LYS A 213 3.11 -6.23 22.83
N ARG A 214 2.42 -7.08 23.60
CA ARG A 214 3.01 -8.32 24.13
C ARG A 214 3.38 -9.32 23.03
N GLU A 215 2.54 -9.44 22.00
CA GLU A 215 2.87 -10.33 20.88
C GLU A 215 4.07 -9.81 20.09
N LEU A 216 4.17 -8.50 19.84
CA LEU A 216 5.33 -7.88 19.19
C LEU A 216 6.62 -8.08 20.00
N GLU A 217 6.58 -7.91 21.32
CA GLU A 217 7.74 -8.17 22.22
C GLU A 217 8.19 -9.63 22.11
N LYS A 218 7.24 -10.56 22.08
CA LYS A 218 7.51 -12.00 21.91
C LYS A 218 8.13 -12.28 20.55
N CYS A 219 7.57 -11.79 19.45
CA CYS A 219 8.12 -11.96 18.10
C CYS A 219 9.52 -11.36 17.97
N HIS A 220 9.73 -10.16 18.53
CA HIS A 220 11.05 -9.51 18.56
C HIS A 220 12.09 -10.36 19.30
N SER A 221 11.73 -10.91 20.48
CA SER A 221 12.63 -11.82 21.22
C SER A 221 12.98 -13.11 20.46
N GLN A 222 12.18 -13.44 19.45
CA GLN A 222 12.33 -14.61 18.59
C GLN A 222 12.92 -14.28 17.21
N GLY A 223 13.34 -13.03 16.98
CA GLY A 223 14.11 -12.61 15.80
C GLY A 223 13.36 -11.80 14.75
N LEU A 224 12.10 -11.41 14.98
CA LEU A 224 11.42 -10.44 14.11
C LEU A 224 12.08 -9.06 14.24
N CYS A 225 12.41 -8.42 13.12
CA CYS A 225 12.83 -7.03 13.13
C CYS A 225 11.59 -6.14 13.34
N CYS A 226 11.43 -5.63 14.57
CA CYS A 226 10.36 -4.72 14.97
C CYS A 226 10.89 -3.30 15.20
#